data_AF-A0A8T3XNI2-F1
#
_entry.id   AF-A0A8T3XNI2-F1
#
_cell.length_a   1.000
_cell.length_b   1.000
_cell.length_c   1.000
_cell.angle_alpha   90.00
_cell.angle_beta   90.00
_cell.angle_gamma   90.00
#
_symmetry.space_group_name_H-M   'P 1'
#
loop_
_entity.id
_entity.type
_entity.pdbx_description
1 polymer ?
#
loop_
_entity_poly.entity_id
_entity_poly.type
_entity_poly.pdbx_seq_one_letter_code
_entity_poly.pdbx_strand_id
1 'polypeptide(L)'
;MSSDFAIKRTFIEIRNSILLCLAEGQKTINQISCETGINWRTVDRHLVYLIGKGWVREVFTSSYVRILELTAFGKDYVRKRVSKNVRISDYKIIKINGDSQ
;
A
#
# COMPACT_ATOMS: atom_id res chain seq x y z
N MET A 1 -31.73 15.82 -1.40
CA MET A 1 -31.03 15.36 -0.18
C MET A 1 -30.20 14.15 -0.56
N SER A 2 -28.93 14.34 -0.92
CA SER A 2 -28.03 13.22 -1.21
C SER A 2 -27.56 12.64 0.11
N SER A 3 -27.91 11.38 0.34
CA SER A 3 -27.46 10.58 1.46
C SER A 3 -25.99 10.21 1.23
N ASP A 4 -25.08 11.13 1.55
CA ASP A 4 -23.62 10.91 1.49
C ASP A 4 -23.16 10.10 2.72
N PHE A 5 -23.61 8.85 2.84
CA PHE A 5 -22.94 7.90 3.69
C PHE A 5 -21.64 7.50 2.98
N ALA A 6 -20.52 8.09 3.39
CA ALA A 6 -19.20 7.68 2.93
C ALA A 6 -18.99 6.19 3.27
N ILE A 7 -18.96 5.33 2.24
CA ILE A 7 -18.71 3.90 2.40
C ILE A 7 -17.35 3.75 3.09
N LYS A 8 -17.35 3.19 4.31
CA LYS A 8 -16.12 2.97 5.06
C LYS A 8 -15.32 1.86 4.41
N ARG A 9 -14.05 2.13 4.11
CA ARG A 9 -13.11 1.11 3.64
C ARG A 9 -12.96 0.00 4.69
N THR A 10 -12.99 -1.24 4.25
CA THR A 10 -12.70 -2.41 5.07
C THR A 10 -11.21 -2.49 5.41
N PHE A 11 -10.84 -3.25 6.45
CA PHE A 11 -9.44 -3.47 6.78
C PHE A 11 -8.66 -4.17 5.66
N ILE A 12 -9.31 -5.02 4.88
CA ILE A 12 -8.68 -5.70 3.74
C ILE A 12 -8.37 -4.67 2.65
N GLU A 13 -9.32 -3.80 2.32
CA GLU A 13 -9.11 -2.73 1.34
C GLU A 13 -8.00 -1.78 1.76
N ILE A 14 -7.98 -1.35 3.03
CA ILE A 14 -6.93 -0.47 3.56
C ILE A 14 -5.55 -1.14 3.43
N ARG A 15 -5.43 -2.41 3.83
CA ARG A 15 -4.16 -3.15 3.73
C ARG A 15 -3.72 -3.31 2.28
N ASN A 16 -4.65 -3.62 1.37
CA ASN A 16 -4.35 -3.76 -0.04
C ASN A 16 -3.88 -2.42 -0.65
N SER A 17 -4.51 -1.29 -0.30
CA SER A 17 -4.05 0.03 -0.72
C SER A 17 -2.63 0.34 -0.23
N ILE A 18 -2.31 0.02 1.03
CA ILE A 18 -0.97 0.20 1.58
C ILE A 18 0.06 -0.68 0.85
N LEU A 19 -0.26 -1.96 0.63
CA LEU A 19 0.64 -2.89 -0.07
C LEU A 19 0.89 -2.49 -1.53
N LEU A 20 -0.15 -2.01 -2.23
CA LEU A 20 0.00 -1.47 -3.59
C LEU A 20 0.86 -0.22 -3.62
N CYS A 21 0.67 0.70 -2.68
CA CYS A 21 1.50 1.89 -2.54
C CYS A 21 2.98 1.51 -2.32
N LEU A 22 3.26 0.56 -1.42
CA LEU A 22 4.62 0.05 -1.20
C LEU A 22 5.19 -0.79 -2.35
N ALA A 23 4.36 -1.24 -3.30
CA ALA A 23 4.85 -1.91 -4.50
C ALA A 23 5.59 -0.95 -5.45
N GLU A 24 5.38 0.36 -5.30
CA GLU A 24 6.09 1.40 -6.07
C GLU A 24 7.51 1.66 -5.57
N GLY A 25 7.84 1.18 -4.37
CA GLY A 25 9.15 1.37 -3.75
C GLY A 25 9.07 1.69 -2.27
N GLN A 26 10.20 2.16 -1.74
CA GLN A 26 10.35 2.50 -0.34
C GLN A 26 9.57 3.78 -0.01
N LYS A 27 8.77 3.75 1.06
CA LYS A 27 7.96 4.91 1.46
C LYS A 27 7.91 5.06 2.98
N THR A 28 7.74 6.30 3.42
CA THR A 28 7.42 6.64 4.81
C THR A 28 5.93 6.51 5.08
N ILE A 29 5.54 6.44 6.35
CA ILE A 29 4.13 6.43 6.78
C ILE A 29 3.36 7.63 6.20
N ASN A 30 4.00 8.81 6.19
CA ASN A 30 3.39 10.03 5.67
C ASN A 30 3.16 9.95 4.16
N GLN A 31 4.13 9.46 3.38
CA GLN A 31 3.94 9.26 1.93
C GLN A 31 2.81 8.27 1.65
N ILE A 32 2.77 7.14 2.36
CA ILE A 32 1.68 6.16 2.23
C ILE A 32 0.34 6.80 2.57
N SER A 33 0.27 7.59 3.64
CA SER A 33 -0.94 8.30 4.05
C SER A 33 -1.44 9.24 2.97
N CYS A 34 -0.55 10.08 2.41
CA CYS A 34 -0.88 11.03 1.35
C CYS A 34 -1.36 10.33 0.08
N GLU A 35 -0.65 9.30 -0.38
CA GLU A 35 -0.95 8.64 -1.66
C GLU A 35 -2.20 7.76 -1.60
N THR A 36 -2.48 7.13 -0.45
CA THR A 36 -3.65 6.27 -0.28
C THR A 36 -4.90 7.02 0.20
N GLY A 37 -4.74 8.26 0.67
CA GLY A 37 -5.78 9.04 1.33
C GLY A 37 -6.23 8.46 2.67
N ILE A 38 -5.42 7.59 3.28
CA ILE A 38 -5.71 6.93 4.57
C ILE A 38 -5.02 7.73 5.68
N ASN A 39 -5.70 8.00 6.78
CA ASN A 39 -5.11 8.69 7.93
C ASN A 39 -3.82 8.00 8.41
N TRP A 40 -2.78 8.77 8.69
CA TRP A 40 -1.45 8.26 9.08
C TRP A 40 -1.49 7.30 10.28
N ARG A 41 -2.37 7.54 11.27
CA ARG A 41 -2.51 6.67 12.44
C ARG A 41 -3.13 5.33 12.06
N THR A 42 -4.04 5.33 11.09
CA THR A 42 -4.63 4.11 10.52
C THR A 42 -3.58 3.36 9.70
N VAL A 43 -2.79 4.07 8.89
CA VAL A 43 -1.66 3.47 8.15
C VAL A 43 -0.70 2.78 9.11
N ASP A 44 -0.24 3.48 10.15
CA ASP A 44 0.72 2.95 11.13
C ASP A 44 0.19 1.66 11.81
N ARG A 45 -1.07 1.67 12.28
CA ARG A 45 -1.71 0.47 12.85
C ARG A 45 -1.76 -0.71 11.88
N HIS A 46 -2.05 -0.46 10.61
CA HIS A 46 -2.08 -1.52 9.61
C HIS A 46 -0.68 -2.00 9.22
N LEU A 47 0.32 -1.11 9.23
CA LEU A 47 1.72 -1.50 9.03
C LEU A 47 2.21 -2.43 10.13
N VAL A 48 1.83 -2.22 11.39
CA VAL A 48 2.15 -3.18 12.48
C VAL A 48 1.65 -4.59 12.15
N TYR A 49 0.41 -4.72 11.66
CA TYR A 49 -0.13 -6.01 11.22
C TYR A 49 0.65 -6.60 10.03
N LEU A 50 0.94 -5.78 9.01
CA LEU A 50 1.61 -6.24 7.78
C LEU A 50 3.07 -6.65 8.04
N ILE A 51 3.75 -5.96 8.96
CA ILE A 51 5.08 -6.32 9.46
C ILE A 51 5.00 -7.63 10.23
N GLY A 52 4.03 -7.79 11.13
CA GLY A 52 3.80 -9.05 11.85
C GLY A 52 3.47 -10.24 10.95
N LYS A 53 2.94 -9.99 9.74
CA LYS A 53 2.75 -11.00 8.69
C LYS A 53 3.98 -11.25 7.81
N GLY A 54 5.05 -10.48 7.98
CA GLY A 54 6.26 -10.57 7.16
C GLY A 54 6.07 -10.07 5.72
N TRP A 55 5.02 -9.30 5.44
CA TRP A 55 4.75 -8.75 4.09
C TRP A 55 5.47 -7.42 3.86
N VAL A 56 5.72 -6.68 4.93
CA VAL A 56 6.42 -5.39 4.93
C VAL A 56 7.59 -5.48 5.90
N ARG A 57 8.69 -4.78 5.62
CA ARG A 57 9.79 -4.57 6.57
C ARG A 57 10.18 -3.11 6.64
N GLU A 58 10.80 -2.73 7.75
CA GLU A 58 11.47 -1.44 7.89
C GLU A 58 12.89 -1.56 7.35
N VAL A 59 13.25 -0.68 6.41
CA VAL A 59 14.63 -0.60 5.90
C VAL A 59 15.44 0.47 6.63
N PHE A 60 14.76 1.40 7.27
CA PHE A 60 15.36 2.43 8.10
C PHE A 60 14.39 2.83 9.20
N THR A 61 14.90 2.94 10.42
CA THR A 61 14.12 3.38 11.58
C THR A 61 14.97 4.31 12.43
N SER A 62 14.38 5.46 12.77
CA SER A 62 14.91 6.44 13.71
C SER A 62 13.77 6.98 14.57
N SER A 63 14.07 7.85 15.53
CA SER A 63 13.06 8.54 16.33
C SER A 63 12.09 9.40 15.51
N TYR A 64 12.48 9.83 14.30
CA TYR A 64 11.72 10.78 13.50
C TYR A 64 11.09 10.17 12.26
N VAL A 65 11.72 9.15 11.68
CA VAL A 65 11.25 8.57 10.41
C VAL A 65 11.46 7.06 10.37
N ARG A 66 10.47 6.39 9.79
CA ARG A 66 10.49 4.98 9.40
C ARG A 66 10.30 4.90 7.89
N ILE A 67 11.19 4.18 7.21
CA ILE A 67 11.10 3.90 5.78
C ILE A 67 10.77 2.41 5.64
N LEU A 68 9.71 2.12 4.89
CA LEU A 68 9.15 0.78 4.76
C LEU A 68 9.21 0.31 3.31
N GLU A 69 9.30 -1.01 3.13
CA GLU A 69 9.23 -1.65 1.81
C GLU A 69 8.54 -3.01 1.87
N LEU A 70 8.06 -3.51 0.72
CA LEU A 70 7.60 -4.89 0.60
C LEU A 70 8.76 -5.88 0.72
N THR A 71 8.56 -6.93 1.50
CA THR A 71 9.44 -8.10 1.48
C THR A 71 9.24 -8.90 0.18
N ALA A 72 10.12 -9.87 -0.10
CA ALA A 72 9.91 -10.79 -1.22
C ALA A 72 8.55 -11.50 -1.13
N PHE A 73 8.14 -11.90 0.07
CA PHE A 73 6.84 -12.52 0.33
C PHE A 73 5.67 -11.55 0.11
N GLY A 74 5.80 -10.30 0.55
CA GLY A 74 4.80 -9.25 0.28
C GLY A 74 4.65 -8.94 -1.21
N LYS A 75 5.77 -8.87 -1.95
CA LYS A 75 5.76 -8.68 -3.41
C LYS A 75 5.02 -9.83 -4.13
N ASP A 76 5.27 -11.08 -3.72
CA ASP A 76 4.56 -12.25 -4.26
C ASP A 76 3.05 -12.20 -3.98
N TYR A 77 2.66 -11.82 -2.76
CA TYR A 77 1.25 -11.63 -2.40
C TYR A 77 0.57 -10.59 -3.31
N VAL A 78 1.18 -9.41 -3.48
CA VAL A 78 0.63 -8.35 -4.33
C VAL A 78 0.46 -8.83 -5.77
N ARG A 79 1.48 -9.52 -6.32
CA ARG A 79 1.43 -10.08 -7.68
C ARG A 79 0.28 -11.07 -7.88
N LYS A 80 0.02 -11.93 -6.90
CA LYS A 80 -0.99 -13.02 -7.00
C LYS A 80 -2.41 -12.58 -6.70
N ARG A 81 -2.61 -11.67 -5.76
CA ARG A 81 -3.94 -11.43 -5.13
C ARG A 81 -4.57 -10.09 -5.48
N VAL A 82 -3.80 -9.13 -5.99
CA VAL A 82 -4.32 -7.78 -6.25
C VAL A 82 -4.66 -7.53 -7.75
N SER A 83 -4.42 -8.52 -8.63
CA SER A 83 -4.87 -8.64 -10.03
C SER A 83 -4.49 -7.56 -11.07
N LYS A 84 -3.68 -8.04 -12.05
CA LYS A 84 -3.50 -7.78 -13.50
C LYS A 84 -3.38 -6.39 -14.14
N ASN A 85 -3.85 -5.28 -13.55
CA ASN A 85 -3.72 -3.96 -14.20
C ASN A 85 -2.41 -3.20 -13.86
N VAL A 86 -1.49 -3.87 -13.17
CA VAL A 86 -0.22 -3.28 -12.74
C VAL A 86 0.92 -4.20 -13.11
N ARG A 87 1.75 -3.79 -14.07
CA ARG A 87 3.06 -4.40 -14.32
C ARG A 87 4.05 -3.79 -13.35
N ILE A 88 4.54 -4.61 -12.42
CA ILE A 88 5.61 -4.26 -11.49
C ILE A 88 6.93 -4.68 -12.15
N SER A 89 7.68 -3.72 -12.66
CA SER A 89 9.10 -3.88 -13.02
C SER A 89 9.94 -3.27 -11.91
N ASP A 90 11.14 -3.80 -11.66
CA ASP A 90 11.98 -3.51 -10.49
C ASP A 90 12.36 -2.02 -10.31
N TYR A 91 12.00 -1.14 -11.26
CA TYR A 91 12.30 0.29 -11.22
C TYR A 91 11.13 1.24 -11.61
N LYS A 92 9.90 0.76 -11.86
CA LYS A 92 8.74 1.65 -12.13
C LYS A 92 7.38 0.92 -12.15
N ILE A 93 6.34 1.58 -11.64
CA ILE A 93 4.93 1.21 -11.87
C ILE A 93 4.37 2.01 -13.04
N ILE A 94 3.78 1.31 -14.01
CA ILE A 94 3.06 1.91 -15.15
C ILE A 94 1.57 1.55 -15.00
N LYS A 95 0.71 2.56 -14.86
CA LYS A 95 -0.75 2.39 -14.98
C LYS A 95 -1.09 2.25 -16.47
N ILE A 96 -1.61 1.09 -16.86
CA ILE A 96 -2.24 0.89 -18.17
C ILE A 96 -3.72 1.24 -18.01
N ASN A 97 -4.11 2.41 -18.53
CA ASN A 97 -5.52 2.64 -18.82
C ASN A 97 -5.87 1.70 -19.98
N GLY A 98 -6.85 0.83 -19.78
CA GLY A 98 -7.41 0.06 -20.88
C GLY A 98 -8.10 1.06 -21.82
N ASP A 99 -7.56 1.22 -23.02
CA ASP A 99 -8.29 1.87 -24.09
C ASP A 99 -9.56 1.05 -24.35
N SER A 100 -10.71 1.60 -23.95
CA SER A 100 -11.99 1.20 -24.53
C SER A 100 -12.13 1.92 -25.86
N GLN A 101 -11.82 1.22 -26.95
CA GLN A 101 -12.72 0.95 -28.08
C GLN A 101 -12.00 0.07 -29.11
#